data_AF-A0AAP2UV62-F1
#
_entry.id   AF-A0AAP2UV62-F1
#
_cell.length_a   1.000
_cell.length_b   1.000
_cell.length_c   1.000
_cell.angle_alpha   90.00
_cell.angle_beta   90.00
_cell.angle_gamma   90.00
#
_symmetry.space_group_name_H-M   'P 1'
#
loop_
_entity.id
_entity.type
_entity.pdbx_description
1 polymer ?
#
loop_
_entity_poly.entity_id
_entity_poly.type
_entity_poly.pdbx_seq_one_letter_code
_entity_poly.pdbx_strand_id
1 'polypeptide(L)'
;MNFEPRSMIKDKHAFGRSQMSLDPAEGVDEEDHRYRSAILQHRIATTARDLIQVRYGSIERFAEAHHHIPGMSLDRIRRMLRGETTITFADFALFAVELPFVAKTASRVIETWPSPERRQ
;
A
#
# COMPACT_ATOMS: atom_id res chain seq x y z
N MET A 1 -1.66 3.74 -20.30
CA MET A 1 -0.50 3.64 -19.39
C MET A 1 -1.06 3.33 -18.00
N ASN A 2 -0.63 2.25 -17.34
CA ASN A 2 -1.15 1.91 -16.01
C ASN A 2 -0.52 2.83 -14.96
N PHE A 3 -1.33 3.26 -13.99
CA PHE A 3 -0.87 4.07 -12.86
C PHE A 3 0.15 3.30 -12.00
N GLU A 4 1.28 3.94 -11.67
CA GLU A 4 2.34 3.39 -10.82
C GLU A 4 2.40 4.20 -9.50
N PRO A 5 1.85 3.68 -8.39
CA PRO A 5 1.78 4.42 -7.12
C PRO A 5 3.11 5.04 -6.67
N ARG A 6 4.22 4.29 -6.79
CA ARG A 6 5.53 4.80 -6.37
C ARG A 6 6.05 5.96 -7.23
N SER A 7 5.43 6.27 -8.37
CA SER A 7 5.81 7.44 -9.17
C SER A 7 5.33 8.76 -8.57
N MET A 8 4.40 8.73 -7.62
CA MET A 8 3.84 9.93 -6.99
C MET A 8 4.68 10.45 -5.82
N ILE A 9 5.72 9.72 -5.42
CA ILE A 9 6.58 10.04 -4.26
C ILE A 9 8.01 10.37 -4.70
N LYS A 10 8.72 11.17 -3.91
CA LYS A 10 10.08 11.63 -4.20
C LYS A 10 11.10 10.49 -4.29
N ASP A 11 11.13 9.61 -3.29
CA ASP A 11 12.00 8.42 -3.29
C ASP A 11 11.20 7.14 -3.52
N LYS A 12 11.18 6.68 -4.77
CA LYS A 12 10.47 5.47 -5.19
C LYS A 12 10.94 4.21 -4.45
N HIS A 13 12.20 4.15 -4.01
CA HIS A 13 12.78 2.98 -3.34
C HIS A 13 12.33 2.85 -1.89
N ALA A 14 11.85 3.94 -1.28
CA ALA A 14 11.28 3.95 0.07
C ALA A 14 9.84 3.39 0.11
N PHE A 15 9.19 3.18 -1.04
CA PHE A 15 7.81 2.70 -1.10
C PHE A 15 7.64 1.33 -0.43
N GLY A 16 6.69 1.24 0.51
CA GLY A 16 6.43 0.02 1.27
C GLY A 16 7.59 -0.41 2.18
N ARG A 17 8.58 0.44 2.44
CA ARG A 17 9.74 0.12 3.31
C ARG A 17 9.91 1.12 4.43
N SER A 18 9.69 2.40 4.15
CA SER A 18 9.74 3.44 5.17
C SER A 18 8.50 3.42 6.06
N GLN A 19 8.71 3.66 7.36
CA GLN A 19 7.64 3.93 8.34
C GLN A 19 7.36 5.44 8.44
N MET A 20 8.13 6.29 7.77
CA MET A 20 7.94 7.74 7.77
C MET A 20 6.94 8.16 6.69
N SER A 21 6.40 9.37 6.81
CA SER A 21 5.71 9.99 5.67
C SER A 21 6.70 10.17 4.52
N LEU A 22 6.23 10.02 3.29
CA LEU A 22 7.05 10.21 2.10
C LEU A 22 6.64 11.52 1.44
N ASP A 23 7.61 12.32 1.01
CA ASP A 23 7.34 13.56 0.29
C ASP A 23 6.78 13.29 -1.12
N PRO A 24 5.93 14.18 -1.66
CA PRO A 24 5.47 14.08 -3.04
C PRO A 24 6.64 14.19 -4.03
N ALA A 25 6.47 13.57 -5.21
CA ALA A 25 7.41 13.75 -6.32
C ALA A 25 7.42 15.20 -6.82
N GLU A 26 8.45 15.56 -7.58
CA GLU A 26 8.52 16.90 -8.20
C GLU A 26 7.28 17.16 -9.08
N GLY A 27 6.65 18.31 -8.88
CA GLY A 27 5.43 18.71 -9.60
C GLY A 27 4.15 18.00 -9.15
N VAL A 28 4.20 17.21 -8.07
CA VAL A 28 3.01 16.58 -7.45
C VAL A 28 2.57 17.40 -6.24
N ASP A 29 1.29 17.77 -6.22
CA ASP A 29 0.65 18.44 -5.08
C ASP A 29 0.31 17.43 -3.98
N GLU A 30 0.47 17.80 -2.71
CA GLU A 30 0.06 16.98 -1.56
C GLU A 30 -1.46 16.74 -1.51
N GLU A 31 -2.25 17.63 -2.11
CA GLU A 31 -3.68 17.49 -2.24
C GLU A 31 -4.11 16.59 -3.43
N ASP A 32 -3.19 16.19 -4.32
CA ASP A 32 -3.49 15.31 -5.44
C ASP A 32 -4.00 13.94 -4.96
N HIS A 33 -5.19 13.55 -5.42
CA HIS A 33 -5.82 12.27 -5.07
C HIS A 33 -4.95 11.05 -5.43
N ARG A 34 -4.14 11.15 -6.49
CA ARG A 34 -3.19 10.10 -6.90
C ARG A 34 -2.06 9.97 -5.89
N TYR A 35 -1.55 11.08 -5.37
CA TYR A 35 -0.56 11.08 -4.31
C TYR A 35 -1.13 10.54 -3.00
N ARG A 36 -2.32 10.98 -2.59
CA ARG A 36 -3.02 10.43 -1.42
C ARG A 36 -3.25 8.93 -1.53
N SER A 37 -3.66 8.45 -2.71
CA SER A 37 -3.77 7.02 -3.01
C SER A 37 -2.44 6.29 -2.89
N ALA A 38 -1.35 6.88 -3.40
CA ALA A 38 0.00 6.33 -3.27
C ALA A 38 0.46 6.25 -1.81
N ILE A 39 0.19 7.27 -0.99
CA ILE A 39 0.49 7.26 0.46
C ILE A 39 -0.33 6.19 1.18
N LEU A 40 -1.62 6.04 0.86
CA LEU A 40 -2.45 4.97 1.40
C LEU A 40 -1.87 3.59 1.06
N GLN A 41 -1.56 3.35 -0.21
CA GLN A 41 -0.97 2.08 -0.64
C GLN A 41 0.42 1.86 -0.01
N HIS A 42 1.24 2.90 0.12
CA HIS A 42 2.53 2.84 0.80
C HIS A 42 2.36 2.32 2.24
N ARG A 43 1.42 2.90 3.00
CA ARG A 43 1.15 2.50 4.39
C ARG A 43 0.62 1.09 4.51
N ILE A 44 -0.30 0.71 3.62
CA ILE A 44 -0.79 -0.67 3.50
C ILE A 44 0.37 -1.63 3.21
N ALA A 45 1.22 -1.31 2.24
CA ALA A 45 2.34 -2.16 1.84
C ALA A 45 3.38 -2.34 2.96
N THR A 46 3.73 -1.26 3.66
CA THR A 46 4.63 -1.31 4.82
C THR A 46 4.04 -2.20 5.92
N THR A 47 2.78 -1.96 6.31
CA THR A 47 2.10 -2.78 7.34
C THR A 47 1.97 -4.24 6.91
N ALA A 48 1.58 -4.50 5.65
CA ALA A 48 1.42 -5.86 5.15
C ALA A 48 2.75 -6.62 5.16
N ARG A 49 3.87 -6.00 4.79
CA ARG A 49 5.21 -6.63 4.87
C ARG A 49 5.55 -7.05 6.28
N ASP A 50 5.36 -6.16 7.26
CA ASP A 50 5.66 -6.44 8.66
C ASP A 50 4.81 -7.62 9.17
N LEU A 51 3.51 -7.61 8.88
CA LEU A 51 2.60 -8.66 9.31
C LEU A 51 2.84 -9.98 8.59
N ILE A 52 3.18 -9.95 7.30
CA ILE A 52 3.58 -11.14 6.53
C ILE A 52 4.84 -11.75 7.14
N GLN A 53 5.83 -10.93 7.47
CA GLN A 53 7.07 -11.38 8.11
C GLN A 53 6.77 -12.04 9.46
N VAL A 54 5.89 -11.45 10.28
CA VAL A 54 5.52 -12.00 11.59
C VAL A 54 4.71 -13.29 11.47
N ARG A 55 3.69 -13.33 10.59
CA ARG A 55 2.72 -14.44 10.52
C ARG A 55 3.19 -15.61 9.63
N TYR A 56 3.85 -15.32 8.51
CA TYR A 56 4.26 -16.32 7.51
C TYR A 56 5.78 -16.49 7.42
N GLY A 57 6.56 -15.59 8.01
CA GLY A 57 8.02 -15.62 8.01
C GLY A 57 8.67 -15.07 6.73
N SER A 58 7.92 -14.96 5.63
CA SER A 58 8.41 -14.43 4.35
C SER A 58 7.25 -14.15 3.38
N ILE A 59 7.50 -13.35 2.33
CA ILE A 59 6.52 -13.07 1.26
C ILE A 59 6.28 -14.32 0.40
N GLU A 60 7.31 -15.15 0.23
CA GLU A 60 7.29 -16.41 -0.49
C GLU A 60 6.29 -17.37 0.15
N ARG A 61 6.37 -17.55 1.46
CA ARG A 61 5.44 -18.39 2.22
C ARG A 61 4.01 -17.84 2.22
N PHE A 62 3.86 -16.52 2.26
CA PHE A 62 2.54 -15.91 2.10
C PHE A 62 1.94 -16.18 0.71
N ALA A 63 2.74 -16.03 -0.35
CA ALA A 63 2.30 -16.32 -1.72
C ALA A 63 1.97 -17.80 -1.90
N GLU A 64 2.78 -18.69 -1.33
CA GLU A 64 2.54 -20.14 -1.34
C GLU A 64 1.25 -20.52 -0.61
N ALA A 65 0.97 -19.93 0.55
CA ALA A 65 -0.28 -20.17 1.28
C ALA A 65 -1.54 -19.74 0.49
N HIS A 66 -1.41 -18.77 -0.41
CA HIS A 66 -2.51 -18.19 -1.18
C HIS A 66 -2.40 -18.46 -2.68
N HIS A 67 -1.62 -19.45 -3.11
CA HIS A 67 -1.40 -19.76 -4.53
C HIS A 67 -2.68 -20.12 -5.29
N HIS A 68 -3.70 -20.59 -4.56
CA HIS A 68 -5.02 -20.94 -5.09
C HIS A 68 -5.88 -19.71 -5.43
N ILE A 69 -5.51 -18.52 -4.95
CA ILE A 69 -6.23 -17.27 -5.23
C ILE A 69 -5.75 -16.71 -6.59
N PRO A 70 -6.64 -16.51 -7.58
CA PRO A 70 -6.26 -15.95 -8.86
C PRO A 70 -5.58 -14.58 -8.71
N GLY A 71 -4.42 -14.41 -9.34
CA GLY A 71 -3.65 -13.16 -9.29
C GLY A 71 -2.78 -13.00 -8.03
N MET A 72 -2.60 -14.02 -7.20
CA MET A 72 -1.68 -13.99 -6.04
C MET A 72 -0.32 -14.63 -6.30
N SER A 73 0.27 -14.36 -7.47
CA SER A 73 1.64 -14.80 -7.72
C SER A 73 2.65 -14.01 -6.85
N LEU A 74 3.76 -14.66 -6.49
CA LEU A 74 4.84 -14.03 -5.73
C LEU A 74 5.34 -12.73 -6.38
N ASP A 75 5.50 -12.74 -7.70
CA ASP A 75 5.92 -11.55 -8.46
C ASP A 75 4.92 -10.41 -8.28
N ARG A 76 3.62 -10.68 -8.49
CA ARG A 76 2.58 -9.66 -8.36
C ARG A 76 2.53 -9.08 -6.95
N ILE A 77 2.62 -9.93 -5.92
CA ILE A 77 2.66 -9.48 -4.52
C ILE A 77 3.85 -8.55 -4.29
N ARG A 78 5.05 -8.93 -4.75
CA ARG A 78 6.25 -8.07 -4.63
C ARG A 78 6.08 -6.73 -5.35
N ARG A 79 5.50 -6.73 -6.56
CA ARG A 79 5.24 -5.51 -7.33
C ARG A 79 4.26 -4.58 -6.63
N MET A 80 3.16 -5.12 -6.10
CA MET A 80 2.19 -4.35 -5.30
C MET A 80 2.84 -3.73 -4.07
N LEU A 81 3.62 -4.52 -3.32
CA LEU A 81 4.32 -4.08 -2.11
C LEU A 81 5.51 -3.15 -2.38
N ARG A 82 5.91 -2.96 -3.64
CA ARG A 82 6.89 -1.95 -4.09
C ARG A 82 6.22 -0.74 -4.74
N GLY A 83 4.89 -0.73 -4.88
CA GLY A 83 4.17 0.34 -5.56
C GLY A 83 4.39 0.38 -7.08
N GLU A 84 4.87 -0.73 -7.67
CA GLU A 84 5.02 -0.89 -9.13
C GLU A 84 3.68 -1.16 -9.81
N THR A 85 2.70 -1.64 -9.05
CA THR A 85 1.32 -1.86 -9.47
C THR A 85 0.37 -1.48 -8.35
N THR A 86 -0.85 -1.08 -8.70
CA THR A 86 -1.89 -0.73 -7.73
C THR A 86 -2.37 -1.96 -6.95
N ILE A 87 -2.63 -1.79 -5.66
CA ILE A 87 -3.43 -2.72 -4.85
C ILE A 87 -4.89 -2.51 -5.22
N THR A 88 -5.54 -3.54 -5.74
CA THR A 88 -6.99 -3.52 -6.03
C THR A 88 -7.80 -3.72 -4.75
N PHE A 89 -9.11 -3.47 -4.80
CA PHE A 89 -10.00 -3.77 -3.68
C PHE A 89 -10.02 -5.26 -3.30
N ALA A 90 -9.84 -6.17 -4.26
CA ALA A 90 -9.75 -7.59 -3.98
C ALA A 90 -8.48 -7.94 -3.17
N ASP A 91 -7.34 -7.33 -3.54
CA ASP A 91 -6.09 -7.50 -2.80
C ASP A 91 -6.22 -6.93 -1.37
N PHE A 92 -6.85 -5.76 -1.24
CA PHE A 92 -7.11 -5.14 0.06
C PHE A 92 -8.03 -6.01 0.93
N ALA A 93 -9.10 -6.58 0.37
CA ALA A 93 -9.98 -7.49 1.10
C ALA A 93 -9.24 -8.74 1.59
N LEU A 94 -8.38 -9.34 0.76
CA LEU A 94 -7.52 -10.44 1.17
C LEU A 94 -6.60 -10.03 2.34
N PHE A 95 -5.90 -8.90 2.20
CA PHE A 95 -5.04 -8.40 3.28
C PHE A 95 -5.82 -8.07 4.54
N ALA A 96 -7.04 -7.55 4.44
CA ALA A 96 -7.87 -7.25 5.61
C ALA A 96 -8.32 -8.52 6.36
N VAL A 97 -8.55 -9.63 5.65
CA VAL A 97 -8.90 -10.92 6.27
C VAL A 97 -7.66 -11.59 6.88
N GLU A 98 -6.56 -11.66 6.13
CA GLU A 98 -5.35 -12.38 6.56
C GLU A 98 -4.44 -11.54 7.46
N LEU A 99 -4.52 -10.23 7.39
CA LEU A 99 -3.65 -9.30 8.13
C LEU A 99 -4.53 -8.18 8.70
N PRO A 100 -5.42 -8.44 9.68
CA PRO A 100 -6.50 -7.52 10.06
C PRO A 100 -6.08 -6.09 10.38
N PHE A 101 -4.84 -5.90 10.84
CA PHE A 101 -4.30 -4.58 11.14
C PHE A 101 -4.08 -3.71 9.88
N VAL A 102 -4.04 -4.29 8.68
CA VAL A 102 -4.00 -3.55 7.40
C VAL A 102 -5.23 -2.66 7.24
N ALA A 103 -6.44 -3.15 7.55
CA ALA A 103 -7.65 -2.34 7.47
C ALA A 103 -7.63 -1.16 8.45
N LYS A 104 -7.10 -1.39 9.66
CA LYS A 104 -6.92 -0.33 10.67
C LYS A 104 -5.91 0.72 10.20
N THR A 105 -4.81 0.31 9.57
CA THR A 105 -3.84 1.23 8.96
C THR A 105 -4.50 2.07 7.88
N ALA A 106 -5.29 1.46 6.99
CA ALA A 106 -5.98 2.17 5.92
C ALA A 106 -6.95 3.25 6.47
N SER A 107 -7.78 2.90 7.47
CA SER A 107 -8.69 3.86 8.12
C SER A 107 -7.94 5.07 8.67
N ARG A 108 -6.86 4.84 9.42
CA ARG A 108 -6.06 5.90 10.03
C ARG A 108 -5.49 6.87 8.99
N VAL A 109 -5.05 6.37 7.84
CA VAL A 109 -4.54 7.24 6.77
C VAL A 109 -5.67 8.06 6.13
N ILE A 110 -6.84 7.47 5.93
CA ILE A 110 -7.99 8.17 5.36
C ILE A 110 -8.47 9.28 6.30
N GLU A 111 -8.44 9.04 7.62
CA GLU A 111 -8.82 10.01 8.65
C GLU A 111 -7.92 11.28 8.66
N THR A 112 -6.67 11.16 8.22
CA THR A 112 -5.74 12.30 8.10
C THR A 112 -6.00 13.16 6.86
N TRP A 113 -6.84 12.71 5.92
CA TRP A 113 -7.11 13.52 4.74
C TRP A 113 -7.98 14.74 5.09
N PRO A 114 -7.74 15.89 4.45
CA PRO A 114 -8.56 17.07 4.66
C PRO A 114 -10.02 16.77 4.32
N SER A 115 -10.92 16.99 5.27
CA SER A 115 -12.36 17.03 4.97
C SER A 115 -12.72 18.46 4.54
N PRO A 116 -13.52 18.64 3.47
CA PRO A 116 -14.04 19.95 3.08
C PRO A 116 -14.70 20.71 4.23
N GLU A 117 -15.27 19.99 5.20
CA GLU A 117 -16.01 20.53 6.34
C GLU A 117 -15.12 21.10 7.47
N ARG A 118 -13.80 20.87 7.44
CA ARG A 118 -12.86 21.37 8.46
C ARG A 118 -12.24 22.75 8.14
N ARG A 119 -12.76 23.44 7.11
CA ARG A 119 -12.36 24.81 6.72
C ARG A 119 -13.39 25.86 7.21
N GLN A 120 -13.84 25.78 8.46
CA GLN A 120 -14.63 26.82 9.13
C GLN A 120 -13.87 27.38 10.32
#